data_AF-A0A2V2S6U1-F1
#
_entry.id   AF-A0A2V2S6U1-F1
#
_cell.length_a   1.000
_cell.length_b   1.000
_cell.length_c   1.000
_cell.angle_alpha   90.00
_cell.angle_beta   90.00
_cell.angle_gamma   90.00
#
_symmetry.space_group_name_H-M   'P 1'
#
loop_
_entity.id
_entity.type
_entity.pdbx_description
1 polymer ?
#
loop_
_entity_poly.entity_id
_entity_poly.type
_entity_poly.pdbx_seq_one_letter_code
_entity_poly.pdbx_strand_id
1 'polypeptide(L)' 'MSPELEQLLNAFWERDTCEPKDQSYWKAMVERLIQVALSKQQGLNRQQFLDAMAPRYKELRRARRKPQTMPPKA' A
#
# COMPACT_ATOMS: atom_id res chain seq x y z
N MET A 1 9.04 5.30 -7.81
CA MET A 1 7.68 4.71 -7.80
C MET A 1 6.70 5.81 -8.18
N SER A 2 5.52 5.48 -8.72
CA SER A 2 4.50 6.51 -8.93
C SER A 2 3.96 6.97 -7.56
N PRO A 3 3.81 8.27 -7.30
CA PRO A 3 3.39 8.78 -5.99
C PRO A 3 2.03 8.24 -5.53
N GLU A 4 1.12 7.99 -6.47
CA GLU A 4 -0.20 7.40 -6.20
C GLU A 4 -0.11 5.97 -5.65
N LEU A 5 0.87 5.20 -6.16
CA LEU A 5 1.10 3.82 -5.75
C LEU A 5 1.70 3.77 -4.34
N GLU A 6 2.56 4.73 -4.01
CA GLU A 6 3.11 4.89 -2.66
C GLU A 6 2.02 5.28 -1.65
N GLN A 7 1.12 6.20 -2.03
CA GLN A 7 -0.05 6.55 -1.19
C GLN A 7 -0.95 5.34 -0.93
N LEU A 8 -1.23 4.53 -1.96
CA LEU A 8 -2.03 3.33 -1.81
C LEU A 8 -1.36 2.30 -0.89
N LEU A 9 -0.06 2.06 -1.06
CA LEU A 9 0.69 1.13 -0.21
C LEU A 9 0.75 1.59 1.25
N ASN A 10 0.89 2.90 1.48
CA ASN A 10 0.81 3.48 2.82
C ASN A 10 -0.60 3.33 3.40
N ALA A 11 -1.67 3.59 2.63
CA ALA A 11 -3.04 3.39 3.09
C ALA A 11 -3.34 1.93 3.46
N PHE A 12 -2.78 0.95 2.72
CA PHE A 12 -2.85 -0.46 3.08
C PHE A 12 -2.15 -0.77 4.39
N TRP A 13 -0.96 -0.19 4.60
CA TRP A 13 -0.22 -0.34 5.85
C TRP A 13 -0.99 0.27 7.02
N GLU A 14 -1.45 1.52 6.89
CA GLU A 14 -2.21 2.22 7.91
C GLU A 14 -3.48 1.43 8.25
N ARG A 15 -4.21 0.91 7.27
CA ARG A 15 -5.37 0.04 7.53
C ARG A 15 -5.00 -1.21 8.38
N ASP A 16 -3.82 -1.79 8.17
CA ASP A 16 -3.34 -2.98 8.89
C ASP A 16 -2.85 -2.65 10.31
N THR A 17 -2.32 -1.43 10.52
CA THR A 17 -1.70 -1.02 11.79
C THR A 17 -2.52 -0.04 12.63
N CYS A 18 -3.56 0.57 12.06
CA CYS A 18 -4.35 1.59 12.73
C CYS A 18 -5.32 0.98 13.75
N GLU A 19 -5.77 1.83 14.67
CA GLU A 19 -6.74 1.44 15.68
C GLU A 19 -8.09 1.05 15.03
N PRO A 20 -8.87 0.16 15.68
CA PRO A 20 -10.13 -0.33 15.13
C PRO A 20 -11.12 0.79 14.76
N LYS A 21 -11.07 1.91 15.50
CA LYS A 21 -11.92 3.09 15.29
C LYS A 21 -11.70 3.77 13.93
N ASP A 22 -10.49 3.64 13.38
CA ASP A 22 -10.07 4.27 12.14
C ASP A 22 -10.01 3.28 10.96
N GLN A 23 -10.20 1.97 11.22
CA GLN A 23 -10.21 0.95 10.16
C GLN A 23 -11.22 1.24 9.06
N SER A 24 -12.42 1.70 9.41
CA SER A 24 -13.47 2.03 8.44
C SER A 24 -13.05 3.19 7.52
N TYR A 25 -12.39 4.21 8.08
CA TYR A 25 -11.85 5.34 7.33
C TYR A 25 -10.77 4.87 6.35
N TRP A 26 -9.79 4.11 6.84
CA TRP A 26 -8.70 3.61 6.00
C TRP A 26 -9.16 2.61 4.95
N LYS A 27 -10.16 1.78 5.27
CA LYS A 27 -10.79 0.88 4.30
C LYS A 27 -11.43 1.65 3.16
N ALA A 28 -12.24 2.67 3.47
CA ALA A 28 -12.85 3.53 2.46
C ALA A 28 -11.80 4.28 1.62
N MET A 29 -10.73 4.76 2.25
CA MET A 29 -9.61 5.40 1.57
C MET A 29 -8.92 4.47 0.56
N VAL A 30 -8.59 3.24 1.00
CA VAL A 30 -7.98 2.21 0.13
C VAL A 30 -8.91 1.89 -1.05
N GLU A 31 -10.20 1.71 -0.80
CA GLU A 31 -11.18 1.43 -1.87
C GLU A 31 -11.24 2.56 -2.89
N ARG A 32 -11.25 3.82 -2.43
CA ARG A 32 -11.24 4.99 -3.30
C ARG A 32 -9.96 5.06 -4.15
N LEU A 33 -8.79 4.82 -3.56
CA LEU A 33 -7.51 4.84 -4.27
C LEU A 33 -7.43 3.72 -5.32
N ILE A 34 -7.97 2.53 -5.03
CA ILE A 34 -8.07 1.44 -6.00
C ILE A 34 -8.97 1.87 -7.18
N GLN A 35 -10.14 2.46 -6.91
CA GLN A 35 -11.04 2.92 -7.97
C GLN A 35 -10.40 3.99 -8.87
N VAL A 36 -9.65 4.92 -8.29
CA VAL A 36 -8.92 5.94 -9.05
C VAL A 36 -7.84 5.30 -9.92
N ALA A 37 -7.07 4.35 -9.37
CA ALA A 37 -6.03 3.64 -10.12
C ALA A 37 -6.62 2.80 -11.27
N LEU A 38 -7.72 2.10 -11.01
CA LEU A 38 -8.43 1.32 -12.04
C LEU A 38 -9.04 2.22 -13.11
N SER A 39 -9.59 3.38 -12.75
CA SER A 39 -10.12 4.35 -13.72
C SER A 39 -9.03 4.88 -14.67
N LYS A 40 -7.78 4.97 -14.21
CA LYS A 40 -6.63 5.39 -15.02
C LYS A 40 -6.08 4.27 -15.91
N GLN A 41 -6.26 3.01 -15.53
CA GLN A 41 -5.83 1.85 -16.30
C GLN A 41 -7.04 1.13 -16.91
N GLN A 42 -7.45 1.57 -18.10
CA GLN A 42 -8.47 0.85 -18.88
C GLN A 42 -8.00 -0.58 -19.17
N GLY A 43 -8.78 -1.56 -18.72
CA GLY A 43 -8.53 -2.99 -18.96
C GLY A 43 -7.85 -3.75 -17.82
N LEU A 44 -7.49 -3.08 -16.71
CA LEU A 44 -6.99 -3.78 -15.53
C LEU A 44 -8.15 -4.15 -14.59
N ASN A 45 -8.27 -5.43 -14.25
CA ASN A 45 -9.24 -5.85 -13.25
C ASN A 45 -8.73 -5.59 -11.83
N ARG A 46 -9.64 -5.34 -10.88
CA ARG A 46 -9.30 -5.15 -9.46
C ARG A 46 -8.39 -6.25 -8.92
N GLN A 47 -8.65 -7.50 -9.28
CA GLN A 47 -7.86 -8.63 -8.82
C GLN A 47 -6.44 -8.64 -9.40
N GLN A 48 -6.28 -8.32 -10.69
CA GLN A 48 -4.97 -8.17 -11.33
C GLN A 48 -4.18 -7.02 -10.72
N PHE A 49 -4.85 -5.91 -10.39
CA PHE A 49 -4.24 -4.78 -9.70
C PHE A 49 -3.74 -5.17 -8.30
N LEU A 50 -4.55 -5.89 -7.53
CA LEU A 50 -4.16 -6.37 -6.21
C LEU A 50 -3.02 -7.40 -6.27
N ASP A 51 -3.04 -8.28 -7.27
CA ASP A 51 -1.97 -9.26 -7.50
C ASP A 51 -0.65 -8.58 -7.83
N ALA A 52 -0.67 -7.59 -8.72
CA ALA A 52 0.49 -6.74 -9.04
C ALA A 52 0.96 -5.88 -7.84
N MET A 53 0.08 -5.63 -6.88
CA MET A 53 0.39 -4.87 -5.66
C MET A 53 0.93 -5.73 -4.52
N ALA A 54 0.57 -7.01 -4.46
CA ALA A 54 1.00 -7.95 -3.42
C ALA A 54 2.53 -8.01 -3.21
N PRO A 55 3.39 -8.15 -4.25
CA PRO A 55 4.82 -8.19 -4.04
C PRO A 55 5.37 -6.86 -3.49
N ARG A 56 4.85 -5.72 -3.99
CA ARG A 56 5.28 -4.38 -3.54
C ARG A 56 4.86 -4.09 -2.10
N TYR A 57 3.67 -4.51 -1.71
CA TYR A 57 3.22 -4.42 -0.32
C TYR A 57 4.08 -5.29 0.61
N LYS A 58 4.47 -6.48 0.15
CA LYS A 58 5.40 -7.35 0.88
C LYS A 58 6.77 -6.70 1.04
N GLU A 59 7.28 -6.01 0.02
CA GLU A 59 8.51 -5.23 0.10
C GLU A 59 8.41 -4.07 1.08
N LEU A 60 7.33 -3.27 1.02
CA LEU A 60 7.09 -2.19 1.98
C LEU A 60 7.01 -2.73 3.41
N ARG A 61 6.28 -3.83 3.63
CA ARG A 61 6.18 -4.49 4.94
C ARG A 61 7.53 -5.00 5.42
N ARG A 62 8.37 -5.53 4.53
CA ARG A 62 9.75 -5.93 4.86
C ARG A 62 10.62 -4.71 5.20
N ALA A 63 10.53 -3.64 4.42
CA ALA A 63 11.28 -2.41 4.63
C ALA A 63 10.90 -1.71 5.94
N ARG A 64 9.61 -1.72 6.31
CA ARG A 64 9.12 -1.19 7.59
C ARG A 64 9.41 -2.11 8.78
N ARG A 65 9.43 -3.43 8.58
CA ARG A 65 9.79 -4.41 9.63
C ARG A 65 11.27 -4.49 9.92
N LYS A 66 12.11 -4.23 8.92
CA LYS A 66 13.52 -4.00 9.18
C LYS A 66 13.61 -2.61 9.82
N PRO A 67 13.94 -2.46 11.11
CA PRO A 67 14.62 -1.22 11.48
C PRO A 67 15.76 -1.08 10.49
N GLN A 68 15.97 0.12 9.92
CA GLN A 68 17.23 0.45 9.29
C GLN A 68 18.29 0.18 10.37
N THR A 69 18.82 -1.04 10.35
CA THR A 69 20.02 -1.41 11.07
C THR A 69 21.06 -0.61 10.31
N MET A 70 21.47 0.46 10.98
CA MET A 70 22.54 1.39 10.63
C MET A 70 23.59 0.72 9.75
N PRO A 71 24.17 1.41 8.75
CA PRO A 71 25.39 0.90 8.16
C PRO A 71 26.44 0.78 9.29
N PRO A 72 27.00 -0.42 9.56
CA PRO A 72 28.13 -0.50 10.48
C PRO A 72 29.38 -0.01 9.74
N LYS A 73 29.95 1.07 10.28
CA LYS A 73 31.35 1.53 10.23
C LYS A 73 32.03 1.77 8.87
N ALA A 74 32.60 2.97 8.74
CA ALA A 74 34.00 3.16 8.40
C ALA A 74 34.67 3.90 9.56
#